data_AF-A0A9E1INC5-F1
#
_entry.id   AF-A0A9E1INC5-F1
#
_cell.length_a   1.000
_cell.length_b   1.000
_cell.length_c   1.000
_cell.angle_alpha   90.00
_cell.angle_beta   90.00
_cell.angle_gamma   90.00
#
_symmetry.space_group_name_H-M   'P 1'
#
loop_
_entity.id
_entity.type
_entity.pdbx_description
1 polymer ?
#
loop_
_entity_poly.entity_id
_entity_poly.type
_entity_poly.pdbx_seq_one_letter_code
_entity_poly.pdbx_strand_id
1 'polypeptide(L)'
;MEISQMKGSNRMQTLSEWAARNEGVFRHSLLVAMVVAVSVVFGVSMAANMSDPDIWWHLRTGQWVVEHGSVPFTDHYTQYGFAKHWVAYSWLYEVVIYGLHTHLGLSGIL
;
A
#
# COMPACT_ATOMS: atom_id res chain seq x y z
N MET A 1 11.92 -60.76 -26.08
CA MET A 1 11.13 -59.55 -26.37
C MET A 1 10.76 -58.95 -25.02
N GLU A 2 11.62 -58.05 -24.55
CA GLU A 2 11.69 -57.59 -23.17
C GLU A 2 10.76 -56.38 -23.00
N ILE A 3 9.51 -56.62 -22.61
CA ILE A 3 8.57 -55.56 -22.22
C ILE A 3 8.73 -55.39 -20.71
N SER A 4 9.86 -54.83 -20.30
CA SER A 4 10.20 -54.58 -18.90
C SER A 4 10.33 -53.07 -18.71
N GLN A 5 9.60 -52.55 -17.72
CA GLN A 5 9.79 -51.22 -17.12
C GLN A 5 9.09 -50.01 -17.77
N MET A 6 7.76 -50.01 -17.86
CA MET A 6 7.01 -48.74 -17.68
C MET A 6 6.59 -48.61 -16.21
N LYS A 7 7.55 -48.23 -15.38
CA LYS A 7 7.36 -47.95 -13.94
C LYS A 7 6.58 -46.63 -13.83
N GLY A 8 5.27 -46.72 -13.62
CA GLY A 8 4.40 -45.56 -13.43
C GLY A 8 4.89 -44.70 -12.27
N SER A 9 5.43 -43.52 -12.58
CA SER A 9 5.75 -42.51 -11.59
C SER A 9 4.49 -42.15 -10.82
N ASN A 10 4.48 -42.44 -9.52
CA ASN A 10 3.30 -42.23 -8.69
C ASN A 10 3.16 -40.72 -8.45
N ARG A 11 2.08 -40.12 -8.96
CA ARG A 11 1.83 -38.66 -8.94
C ARG A 11 2.01 -38.02 -7.54
N MET A 12 1.78 -38.81 -6.49
CA MET A 12 1.98 -38.42 -5.09
C MET A 12 3.47 -38.20 -4.74
N GLN A 13 4.39 -39.01 -5.25
CA GLN A 13 5.83 -38.85 -5.03
C GLN A 13 6.37 -37.59 -5.71
N THR A 14 5.91 -37.34 -6.94
CA THR A 14 6.31 -36.13 -7.69
C THR A 14 5.83 -34.84 -7.02
N LEU A 15 4.66 -34.85 -6.38
CA LEU A 15 4.12 -33.70 -5.66
C LEU A 15 4.85 -33.45 -4.34
N SER A 16 5.18 -34.50 -3.58
CA SER A 16 5.95 -34.35 -2.33
C SER A 16 7.36 -33.84 -2.58
N GLU A 17 8.02 -34.31 -3.64
CA GLU A 17 9.36 -33.85 -4.01
C GLU A 17 9.37 -32.42 -4.53
N TRP A 18 8.35 -32.04 -5.31
CA TRP A 18 8.18 -30.65 -5.74
C TRP A 18 7.94 -29.73 -4.55
N ALA A 19 7.03 -30.11 -3.64
CA ALA A 19 6.75 -29.34 -2.43
C ALA A 19 8.00 -29.20 -1.54
N ALA A 20 8.78 -30.27 -1.36
CA ALA A 20 10.02 -30.24 -0.59
C ALA A 20 11.09 -29.32 -1.22
N ARG A 21 11.22 -29.33 -2.56
CA ARG A 21 12.12 -28.41 -3.28
C ARG A 21 11.68 -26.96 -3.18
N ASN A 22 10.38 -26.70 -3.10
CA ASN A 22 9.80 -25.37 -3.06
C ASN A 22 9.49 -24.86 -1.64
N GLU A 23 9.76 -25.66 -0.60
CA GLU A 23 9.46 -25.32 0.81
C GLU A 23 10.03 -23.96 1.20
N GLY A 24 11.28 -23.68 0.79
CA GLY A 24 11.91 -22.39 1.00
C GLY A 24 11.07 -21.26 0.43
N VAL A 25 10.65 -21.34 -0.84
CA VAL A 25 9.85 -20.30 -1.49
C VAL A 25 8.50 -20.13 -0.79
N PHE A 26 7.84 -21.21 -0.41
CA PHE A 26 6.58 -21.13 0.35
C PHE A 26 6.76 -20.45 1.70
N ARG A 27 7.80 -20.81 2.45
CA ARG A 27 8.11 -20.19 3.75
C ARG A 27 8.42 -18.70 3.62
N HIS A 28 9.22 -18.31 2.64
CA HIS A 28 9.52 -16.89 2.40
C HIS A 28 8.27 -16.12 1.96
N SER A 29 7.45 -16.67 1.06
CA SER A 29 6.19 -16.05 0.64
C SER A 29 5.22 -15.89 1.81
N LEU A 30 5.13 -16.87 2.71
CA LEU A 30 4.31 -16.79 3.91
C LEU A 30 4.84 -15.72 4.88
N LEU A 31 6.15 -15.63 5.09
CA LEU A 31 6.76 -14.59 5.92
C LEU A 31 6.52 -13.19 5.34
N VAL A 32 6.69 -13.02 4.03
CA VAL A 32 6.40 -11.75 3.33
C VAL A 32 4.92 -11.39 3.48
N ALA A 33 4.01 -12.35 3.24
CA ALA A 33 2.58 -12.12 3.40
C ALA A 33 2.21 -11.75 4.85
N MET A 34 2.81 -12.39 5.85
CA MET A 34 2.63 -12.03 7.26
C MET A 34 3.13 -10.62 7.55
N VAL A 35 4.33 -10.25 7.08
CA VAL A 35 4.87 -8.90 7.28
C VAL A 35 3.95 -7.87 6.66
N VAL A 36 3.50 -8.08 5.42
CA VAL A 36 2.55 -7.19 4.74
C VAL A 36 1.24 -7.09 5.52
N ALA A 37 0.66 -8.22 5.94
CA ALA A 37 -0.58 -8.23 6.71
C ALA A 37 -0.44 -7.48 8.03
N VAL A 38 0.65 -7.69 8.77
CA VAL A 38 0.93 -6.97 10.03
C VAL A 38 1.11 -5.48 9.77
N SER A 39 1.84 -5.09 8.73
CA SER A 39 2.01 -3.67 8.36
C SER A 39 0.68 -3.01 8.00
N VAL A 40 -0.20 -3.70 7.26
CA VAL A 40 -1.54 -3.20 6.92
C VAL A 40 -2.40 -3.05 8.17
N VAL A 41 -2.47 -4.08 9.03
CA VAL A 41 -3.27 -4.03 10.27
C VAL A 41 -2.77 -2.93 11.19
N PHE A 42 -1.44 -2.80 11.35
CA PHE A 42 -0.84 -1.74 12.16
C PHE A 42 -1.13 -0.35 11.58
N GLY A 43 -0.99 -0.17 10.26
CA GLY A 43 -1.31 1.09 9.58
C GLY A 43 -2.76 1.52 9.76
N VAL A 44 -3.71 0.58 9.57
CA VAL A 44 -5.15 0.83 9.78
C VAL A 44 -5.45 1.14 11.26
N SER A 45 -4.81 0.43 12.20
CA SER A 45 -5.04 0.63 13.64
C SER A 45 -4.51 1.97 14.15
N MET A 46 -3.41 2.46 13.56
CA MET A 46 -2.86 3.79 13.85
C MET A 46 -3.73 4.90 13.25
N ALA A 47 -4.26 4.70 12.03
CA ALA A 47 -5.16 5.66 11.39
C ALA A 47 -6.43 5.90 12.23
N ALA A 48 -7.04 4.84 12.75
CA ALA A 48 -8.29 4.89 13.52
C ALA A 48 -8.25 5.72 14.82
N ASN A 49 -7.07 6.16 15.28
CA ASN A 49 -6.92 6.98 16.48
C ASN A 49 -6.29 8.36 16.22
N MET A 50 -5.93 8.67 14.98
CA MET A 50 -5.31 9.96 14.63
C MET A 50 -6.37 10.93 14.12
N SER A 51 -7.00 11.65 15.05
CA SER A 51 -7.74 12.86 14.72
C SER A 51 -6.75 13.98 14.39
N ASP A 52 -6.16 13.94 13.20
CA ASP A 52 -5.30 15.01 12.71
C ASP A 52 -6.14 16.26 12.42
N PRO A 53 -5.98 17.38 13.18
CA PRO A 53 -6.71 18.61 12.89
C PRO A 53 -6.35 19.19 11.52
N ASP A 54 -5.21 18.82 10.95
CA ASP A 54 -4.70 19.31 9.67
C ASP A 54 -5.17 18.45 8.48
N ILE A 55 -6.04 17.44 8.68
CA ILE A 55 -6.54 16.58 7.60
C ILE A 55 -7.16 17.35 6.43
N TRP A 56 -7.83 18.47 6.73
CA TRP A 56 -8.42 19.35 5.71
C TRP A 56 -7.38 20.05 4.86
N TRP A 57 -6.22 20.37 5.44
CA TRP A 57 -5.09 20.90 4.71
C TRP A 57 -4.55 19.88 3.73
N HIS A 58 -4.37 18.64 4.18
CA HIS A 58 -3.90 17.54 3.33
C HIS A 58 -4.85 17.26 2.17
N LEU A 59 -6.16 17.21 2.43
CA LEU A 59 -7.18 17.03 1.37
C LEU A 59 -7.16 18.17 0.35
N ARG A 60 -7.07 19.43 0.81
CA ARG A 60 -7.05 20.59 -0.09
C ARG A 60 -5.75 20.65 -0.91
N THR A 61 -4.63 20.26 -0.32
CA THR A 61 -3.34 20.20 -1.02
C THR A 61 -3.35 19.09 -2.06
N GLY A 62 -3.86 17.90 -1.71
CA GLY A 62 -4.01 16.78 -2.64
C GLY A 62 -4.92 17.12 -3.82
N GLN A 63 -6.05 17.78 -3.56
CA GLN A 63 -6.93 18.30 -4.59
C GLN A 63 -6.19 19.26 -5.53
N TRP A 64 -5.46 20.23 -4.98
CA TRP A 64 -4.72 21.21 -5.77
C TRP A 64 -3.70 20.54 -6.69
N VAL A 65 -2.95 19.55 -6.17
CA VAL A 65 -1.95 18.80 -6.96
C VAL A 65 -2.60 18.03 -8.10
N VAL A 66 -3.74 17.38 -7.86
CA VAL A 66 -4.50 16.66 -8.90
C VAL A 66 -5.04 17.61 -9.96
N GLU A 67 -5.57 18.78 -9.56
CA GLU A 67 -6.16 19.76 -10.48
C GLU A 67 -5.12 20.52 -11.31
N HIS A 68 -3.96 20.85 -10.73
CA HIS A 68 -2.93 21.69 -11.36
C HIS A 68 -1.80 20.87 -11.98
N GLY A 69 -1.70 19.57 -11.68
CA GLY A 69 -0.63 18.69 -12.15
C GLY A 69 0.77 19.12 -11.69
N SER A 70 0.86 19.88 -10.60
CA SER A 70 2.12 20.39 -10.05
C SER A 70 2.08 20.38 -8.52
N VAL A 71 3.21 20.60 -7.86
CA VAL A 71 3.32 20.72 -6.40
C VAL A 71 3.27 22.20 -6.03
N PRO A 72 2.46 22.63 -5.04
CA PRO A 72 2.39 24.04 -4.68
C PRO A 72 3.72 24.49 -4.07
N PHE A 73 4.20 25.67 -4.50
CA PHE A 73 5.43 26.31 -4.01
C PHE A 73 5.16 27.52 -3.11
N THR A 74 3.88 27.81 -2.88
CA THR A 74 3.42 28.92 -2.03
C THR A 74 2.32 28.44 -1.11
N ASP A 75 2.29 28.98 0.11
CA ASP A 75 1.18 28.74 1.03
C ASP A 75 -0.03 29.59 0.61
N HIS A 76 -1.10 28.89 0.23
CA HIS A 76 -2.39 29.47 -0.17
C HIS A 76 -3.44 29.40 0.94
N TYR A 77 -3.12 28.77 2.08
CA TYR A 77 -4.10 28.30 3.06
C TYR A 77 -4.06 29.10 4.37
N THR A 78 -2.90 29.64 4.75
CA THR A 78 -2.82 30.49 5.96
C THR A 78 -2.94 31.97 5.64
N GLN A 79 -3.64 32.71 6.51
CA GLN A 79 -3.73 34.17 6.42
C GLN A 79 -2.38 34.87 6.72
N TYR A 80 -1.53 34.27 7.56
CA TYR A 80 -0.23 34.83 7.96
C TYR A 80 0.96 34.33 7.12
N GLY A 81 0.74 33.30 6.31
CA GLY A 81 1.71 32.72 5.39
C GLY A 81 1.36 32.92 3.93
N PHE A 82 0.29 33.65 3.61
CA PHE A 82 -0.14 33.93 2.24
C PHE A 82 1.04 34.39 1.37
N ALA A 83 1.30 33.65 0.30
CA ALA A 83 2.40 33.87 -0.65
C ALA A 83 3.82 33.67 -0.11
N LYS A 84 4.00 33.11 1.10
CA LYS A 84 5.32 32.63 1.56
C LYS A 84 5.69 31.35 0.81
N HIS A 85 6.99 31.16 0.62
CA HIS A 85 7.51 29.95 0.01
C HIS A 85 7.23 28.74 0.91
N TRP A 86 6.49 27.79 0.37
CA TRP A 86 6.17 26.52 1.03
C TRP A 86 6.04 25.45 -0.04
N VAL A 87 6.74 24.34 0.14
CA VAL A 87 6.61 23.19 -0.76
C VAL A 87 5.87 22.11 -0.01
N ALA A 88 4.79 21.59 -0.61
CA ALA A 88 4.10 20.41 -0.11
C ALA A 88 5.02 19.18 -0.23
N TYR A 89 5.87 18.97 0.77
CA TYR A 89 6.80 17.82 0.80
C TYR A 89 6.06 16.48 0.90
N SER A 90 4.81 16.50 1.41
CA SER A 90 3.88 15.37 1.53
C SER A 90 2.94 15.19 0.33
N TRP A 91 3.17 15.87 -0.80
CA TRP A 91 2.23 15.92 -1.93
C TRP A 91 1.77 14.53 -2.42
N LEU A 92 2.66 13.53 -2.46
CA LEU A 92 2.29 12.19 -2.93
C LEU A 92 1.32 11.50 -1.97
N TYR A 93 1.54 11.65 -0.67
CA TYR A 93 0.62 11.17 0.36
C TYR A 93 -0.73 11.89 0.24
N GLU A 94 -0.71 13.21 0.04
CA GLU A 94 -1.90 14.03 -0.09
C GLU A 94 -2.73 13.66 -1.33
N VAL A 95 -2.10 13.34 -2.45
CA VAL A 95 -2.78 12.81 -3.65
C VAL A 95 -3.46 11.48 -3.35
N VAL A 96 -2.80 10.56 -2.65
CA VAL A 96 -3.37 9.26 -2.28
C VAL A 96 -4.55 9.43 -1.33
N ILE A 97 -4.42 10.24 -0.28
CA ILE A 97 -5.48 10.52 0.68
C ILE A 97 -6.66 11.23 0.03
N TYR A 98 -6.41 12.20 -0.86
CA TYR A 98 -7.46 12.83 -1.65
C TYR A 98 -8.19 11.80 -2.53
N GLY A 99 -7.46 10.92 -3.22
CA GLY A 99 -8.05 9.83 -4.00
C GLY A 99 -8.92 8.90 -3.14
N LEU A 100 -8.41 8.46 -1.98
CA LEU A 100 -9.18 7.64 -1.04
C LEU A 100 -10.44 8.36 -0.56
N HIS A 101 -10.33 9.65 -0.21
CA HIS A 101 -11.48 10.47 0.18
C HIS A 101 -12.53 10.58 -0.94
N THR A 102 -12.12 10.73 -2.20
CA THR A 102 -13.07 10.80 -3.33
C THR A 102 -13.86 9.50 -3.55
N HIS A 103 -13.29 8.34 -3.19
CA HIS A 103 -13.92 7.04 -3.41
C HIS A 103 -14.63 6.46 -2.17
N LEU A 104 -14.09 6.72 -0.98
CA LEU A 104 -14.54 6.11 0.29
C LEU A 104 -15.10 7.16 1.28
N GLY A 105 -15.08 8.45 0.91
CA GLY A 105 -15.47 9.54 1.80
C GLY A 105 -14.53 9.68 2.99
N LEU A 106 -15.01 10.32 4.07
CA LEU A 106 -14.26 10.46 5.31
C LEU A 106 -13.85 9.10 5.91
N SER A 107 -14.64 8.03 5.70
CA SER A 107 -14.30 6.69 6.17
C SER A 107 -13.05 6.07 5.51
N GLY A 108 -12.59 6.62 4.39
CA GLY A 108 -11.34 6.18 3.75
C GLY A 108 -10.08 6.79 4.35
N ILE A 109 -10.22 7.77 5.25
CA ILE A 109 -9.12 8.59 5.76
C ILE A 109 -9.17 8.81 7.28
N LEU A 110 -10.22 8.34 7.95
CA LEU A 110 -10.45 8.39 9.42
C LEU A 110 -10.28 7.00 10.06
#